data_AF-H1B9F6-F1
#
_entry.id   AF-H1B9F6-F1
#
_cell.length_a   1.000
_cell.length_b   1.000
_cell.length_c   1.000
_cell.angle_alpha   90.00
_cell.angle_beta   90.00
_cell.angle_gamma   90.00
#
_symmetry.space_group_name_H-M   'P 1'
#
loop_
_entity.id
_entity.type
_entity.pdbx_description
1 polymer ?
#
loop_
_entity_poly.entity_id
_entity_poly.type
_entity_poly.pdbx_seq_one_letter_code
_entity_poly.pdbx_strand_id
1 'polypeptide(L)'
;MKRNMIYVLCMLLAAFAFALPFARGSREINLDTLKKPLAPYVTDMEKKDAAWVRKQYHLDSAAYEQALVYGAASAMEVNEIAVFKQADKTKREALQKLCQERTDRQLKSFQGYAPRQSALLEKAAVYEDGRYVVVLIHPQQSRLRQLLKKAW
;
A
#
# COMPACT_ATOMS: atom_id res chain seq x y z
N MET A 1 48.49 13.13 20.80
CA MET A 1 47.33 12.41 21.40
C MET A 1 46.00 13.09 21.12
N LYS A 2 45.81 14.38 21.44
CA LYS A 2 44.53 15.10 21.26
C LYS A 2 44.02 15.19 19.80
N ARG A 3 44.90 15.42 18.82
CA ARG A 3 44.52 15.46 17.38
C ARG A 3 44.02 14.11 16.85
N ASN A 4 44.69 13.01 17.16
CA ASN A 4 44.25 11.67 16.76
C ASN A 4 42.93 11.28 17.41
N MET A 5 42.69 11.73 18.65
CA MET A 5 41.43 11.52 19.35
C MET A 5 40.25 12.28 18.71
N ILE A 6 40.50 13.47 18.16
CA ILE A 6 39.50 14.23 17.39
C ILE A 6 39.13 13.49 16.09
N TYR A 7 40.11 12.96 15.35
CA TYR A 7 39.82 12.21 14.11
C TYR A 7 39.04 10.92 14.36
N VAL A 8 39.35 10.20 15.44
CA VAL A 8 38.59 9.00 15.85
C VAL A 8 37.14 9.35 16.22
N LEU A 9 36.94 10.47 16.93
CA LEU A 9 35.61 10.95 17.30
C LEU A 9 34.80 11.37 16.05
N CYS A 10 35.42 12.05 15.09
CA CYS A 10 34.78 12.42 13.83
C CYS A 10 34.42 11.20 12.97
N MET A 11 35.25 10.15 12.92
CA MET A 11 34.91 8.90 12.23
C MET A 11 33.72 8.18 12.89
N LEU A 12 33.66 8.16 14.22
CA LEU A 12 32.52 7.56 14.95
C LEU A 12 31.22 8.33 14.71
N LEU A 13 31.27 9.67 14.69
CA LEU A 13 30.11 10.52 14.36
C LEU A 13 29.64 10.33 12.92
N ALA A 14 30.57 10.22 11.97
CA ALA A 14 30.23 9.96 10.57
C ALA A 14 29.63 8.56 10.38
N ALA A 15 30.20 7.54 11.03
CA ALA A 15 29.66 6.17 11.01
C ALA A 15 28.26 6.11 11.66
N PHE A 16 28.03 6.83 12.76
CA PHE A 16 26.72 6.92 13.41
C PHE A 16 25.70 7.63 12.51
N ALA A 17 26.07 8.76 11.90
CA ALA A 17 25.22 9.48 10.95
C ALA A 17 24.87 8.63 9.71
N PHE A 18 25.80 7.80 9.24
CA PHE A 18 25.58 6.86 8.15
C PHE A 18 24.67 5.69 8.54
N ALA A 19 24.64 5.31 9.82
CA ALA A 19 23.76 4.27 10.34
C ALA A 19 22.31 4.77 10.58
N LEU A 20 22.08 6.07 10.76
CA LEU A 20 20.73 6.64 10.95
C LEU A 20 19.69 6.27 9.88
N PRO A 21 19.99 6.27 8.56
CA PRO A 21 19.03 5.81 7.54
C PRO A 21 18.73 4.30 7.63
N PHE A 22 19.65 3.48 8.17
CA PHE A 22 19.42 2.05 8.41
C PHE A 22 18.72 1.77 9.74
N ALA A 23 18.87 2.65 10.74
CA ALA A 23 18.21 2.56 12.04
C ALA A 23 16.73 2.98 11.99
N ARG A 24 16.26 3.56 10.87
CA ARG A 24 14.84 3.79 10.61
C ARG A 24 14.15 2.46 10.32
N GLY A 25 13.92 1.68 11.38
CA GLY A 25 13.01 0.55 11.33
C GLY A 25 11.66 1.03 10.78
N SER A 26 11.14 0.33 9.79
CA SER A 26 9.80 0.62 9.24
C SER A 26 8.81 0.67 10.39
N ARG A 27 8.14 1.81 10.60
CA ARG A 27 7.09 1.90 11.63
C ARG A 27 5.98 0.95 11.22
N GLU A 28 5.84 -0.11 11.99
CA GLU A 28 4.75 -1.05 11.82
C GLU A 28 3.48 -0.38 12.35
N ILE A 29 2.57 -0.06 11.45
CA ILE A 29 1.26 0.46 11.84
C ILE A 29 0.21 -0.64 11.82
N ASN A 30 -0.69 -0.58 12.80
CA ASN A 30 -1.94 -1.32 12.76
C ASN A 30 -2.85 -0.65 11.72
N LEU A 31 -3.38 -1.42 10.77
CA LEU A 31 -4.25 -0.91 9.71
C LEU A 31 -5.52 -0.24 10.25
N ASP A 32 -5.96 -0.55 11.48
CA ASP A 32 -7.09 0.13 12.11
C ASP A 32 -6.87 1.64 12.28
N THR A 33 -5.61 2.07 12.43
CA THR A 33 -5.26 3.49 12.53
C THR A 33 -5.47 4.25 11.21
N LEU A 34 -5.51 3.54 10.07
CA LEU A 34 -5.77 4.11 8.75
C LEU A 34 -7.26 4.41 8.51
N LYS A 35 -8.19 3.84 9.28
CA LYS A 35 -9.63 4.04 9.08
C LYS A 35 -10.03 5.51 9.18
N LYS A 36 -9.57 6.21 10.22
CA LYS A 36 -9.87 7.63 10.46
C LYS A 36 -9.34 8.55 9.35
N PRO A 37 -8.05 8.50 8.95
CA PRO A 37 -7.54 9.35 7.88
C PRO A 37 -8.08 8.97 6.50
N LEU A 38 -8.48 7.71 6.26
CA LEU A 38 -9.11 7.29 5.01
C LEU A 38 -10.61 7.63 4.92
N ALA A 39 -11.30 7.86 6.03
CA ALA A 39 -12.74 8.12 6.08
C ALA A 39 -13.25 9.16 5.03
N PRO A 40 -12.56 10.30 4.79
CA PRO A 40 -13.01 11.28 3.79
C PRO A 40 -12.93 10.79 2.33
N TYR A 41 -12.22 9.70 2.07
CA TYR A 41 -11.98 9.17 0.72
C TYR A 41 -12.80 7.91 0.42
N VAL A 42 -13.53 7.40 1.41
CA VAL A 42 -14.29 6.13 1.31
C VAL A 42 -15.77 6.33 1.59
N THR A 43 -16.29 7.55 1.46
CA THR A 43 -17.69 7.90 1.75
C THR A 43 -18.68 7.11 0.89
N ASP A 44 -18.32 6.85 -0.37
CA ASP A 44 -19.14 6.12 -1.34
C ASP A 44 -18.62 4.68 -1.56
N MET A 45 -17.82 4.18 -0.61
CA MET A 45 -17.15 2.89 -0.67
C MET A 45 -17.51 2.09 0.59
N GLU A 46 -17.39 0.77 0.48
CA GLU A 46 -17.68 -0.14 1.57
C GLU A 46 -16.45 -0.92 1.96
N LYS A 47 -16.30 -1.15 3.27
CA LYS A 47 -15.30 -2.08 3.76
C LYS A 47 -15.66 -3.48 3.29
N LYS A 48 -14.74 -4.14 2.59
CA LYS A 48 -14.90 -5.51 2.09
C LYS A 48 -14.33 -6.51 3.08
N ASP A 49 -14.94 -7.69 3.12
CA ASP A 49 -14.58 -8.79 4.01
C ASP A 49 -13.55 -9.74 3.36
N ALA A 50 -13.10 -10.73 4.13
CA ALA A 50 -12.13 -11.71 3.65
C ALA A 50 -12.68 -12.59 2.51
N ALA A 51 -13.99 -12.84 2.48
CA ALA A 51 -14.63 -13.61 1.42
C ALA A 51 -14.58 -12.87 0.08
N TRP A 52 -14.85 -11.56 0.10
CA TRP A 52 -14.70 -10.69 -1.06
C TRP A 52 -13.24 -10.62 -1.52
N VAL A 53 -12.29 -10.45 -0.60
CA VAL A 53 -10.84 -10.43 -0.91
C VAL A 53 -10.43 -11.74 -1.59
N ARG A 54 -10.81 -12.89 -1.03
CA ARG A 54 -10.52 -14.20 -1.62
C ARG A 54 -11.08 -14.34 -3.03
N LYS A 55 -12.31 -13.90 -3.25
CA LYS A 55 -12.96 -13.98 -4.56
C LYS A 55 -12.28 -13.07 -5.59
N GLN A 56 -11.96 -11.83 -5.23
CA GLN A 56 -11.49 -10.84 -6.20
C GLN A 56 -9.99 -10.92 -6.44
N TYR A 57 -9.21 -11.06 -5.36
CA TYR A 57 -7.75 -11.09 -5.42
C TYR A 57 -7.16 -12.49 -5.54
N HIS A 58 -7.96 -13.54 -5.37
CA HIS A 58 -7.48 -14.93 -5.26
C HIS A 58 -6.48 -15.14 -4.11
N LEU A 59 -6.69 -14.39 -3.01
CA LEU A 59 -5.86 -14.44 -1.81
C LEU A 59 -6.59 -15.19 -0.69
N ASP A 60 -5.92 -16.19 -0.13
CA ASP A 60 -6.38 -16.81 1.11
C ASP A 60 -6.09 -15.90 2.32
N SER A 61 -6.84 -16.06 3.42
CA SER A 61 -6.59 -15.29 4.64
C SER A 61 -5.22 -15.60 5.25
N ALA A 62 -4.63 -16.77 4.95
CA ALA A 62 -3.27 -17.12 5.32
C ALA A 62 -2.19 -16.36 4.51
N ALA A 63 -2.56 -15.69 3.41
CA ALA A 63 -1.64 -15.01 2.51
C ALA A 63 -1.23 -13.61 2.99
N TYR A 64 -1.87 -13.06 4.03
CA TYR A 64 -1.57 -11.76 4.62
C TYR A 64 -1.85 -11.76 6.13
N GLU A 65 -1.15 -10.94 6.89
CA GLU A 65 -1.36 -10.79 8.34
C GLU A 65 -2.60 -9.95 8.64
N GLN A 66 -2.77 -8.85 7.91
CA GLN A 66 -3.93 -7.96 8.02
C GLN A 66 -4.33 -7.41 6.65
N ALA A 67 -5.61 -7.15 6.45
CA ALA A 67 -6.12 -6.48 5.26
C ALA A 67 -7.13 -5.39 5.64
N LEU A 68 -7.00 -4.23 5.00
CA LEU A 68 -7.99 -3.16 5.02
C LEU A 68 -8.35 -2.84 3.57
N VAL A 69 -9.55 -3.25 3.16
CA VAL A 69 -10.02 -3.09 1.80
C VAL A 69 -11.32 -2.30 1.81
N TYR A 70 -11.31 -1.17 1.12
CA TYR A 70 -12.50 -0.44 0.73
C TYR A 70 -12.67 -0.60 -0.77
N GLY A 71 -13.83 -1.07 -1.19
CA GLY A 71 -14.19 -1.18 -2.60
C GLY A 71 -15.50 -0.45 -2.87
N ALA A 72 -15.77 -0.17 -4.14
CA ALA A 72 -17.03 0.43 -4.55
C ALA A 72 -18.25 -0.36 -4.01
N ALA A 73 -19.30 0.38 -3.65
CA ALA A 73 -20.59 -0.22 -3.26
C ALA A 73 -21.31 -0.83 -4.48
N SER A 74 -21.16 -0.22 -5.66
CA SER A 74 -21.75 -0.69 -6.92
C SER A 74 -20.72 -1.38 -7.80
N ALA A 75 -21.14 -2.42 -8.53
CA ALA A 75 -20.34 -3.09 -9.54
C ALA A 75 -20.05 -2.21 -10.77
N MET A 76 -20.73 -1.08 -10.93
CA MET A 76 -20.49 -0.10 -12.01
C MET A 76 -19.33 0.86 -11.72
N GLU A 77 -18.86 0.89 -10.48
CA GLU A 77 -17.76 1.74 -10.05
C GLU A 77 -16.53 0.90 -9.75
N VAL A 78 -15.36 1.52 -9.87
CA VAL A 78 -14.06 0.83 -9.79
C VAL A 78 -13.20 1.34 -8.64
N ASN A 79 -13.72 2.28 -7.85
CA ASN A 79 -13.00 2.87 -6.72
C ASN A 79 -12.59 1.76 -5.75
N GLU A 80 -11.30 1.74 -5.40
CA GLU A 80 -10.74 0.72 -4.54
C GLU A 80 -9.51 1.27 -3.80
N ILE A 81 -9.47 1.05 -2.49
CA ILE A 81 -8.31 1.30 -1.63
C ILE A 81 -8.08 0.02 -0.85
N ALA A 82 -7.05 -0.74 -1.21
CA ALA A 82 -6.67 -1.95 -0.52
C ALA A 82 -5.27 -1.82 0.09
N VAL A 83 -5.13 -2.18 1.36
CA VAL A 83 -3.85 -2.24 2.06
C VAL A 83 -3.72 -3.62 2.69
N PHE A 84 -2.71 -4.35 2.27
CA PHE A 84 -2.38 -5.67 2.79
C PHE A 84 -1.06 -5.60 3.57
N LYS A 85 -1.07 -6.06 4.82
CA LYS A 85 0.13 -6.22 5.64
C LYS A 85 0.62 -7.66 5.53
N GLN A 86 1.87 -7.84 5.14
CA GLN A 86 2.52 -9.15 5.09
C GLN A 86 3.27 -9.45 6.40
N ALA A 87 3.24 -10.72 6.81
CA ALA A 87 4.06 -11.20 7.92
C ALA A 87 5.56 -11.15 7.55
N ASP A 88 5.89 -11.51 6.30
CA ASP A 88 7.25 -11.56 5.77
C ASP A 88 7.38 -10.78 4.45
N LYS A 89 8.46 -10.02 4.32
CA LYS A 89 8.81 -9.22 3.13
C LYS A 89 9.06 -10.09 1.90
N THR A 90 9.44 -11.36 2.07
CA THR A 90 9.76 -12.29 0.96
C THR A 90 8.55 -12.61 0.07
N LYS A 91 7.32 -12.49 0.59
CA LYS A 91 6.08 -12.83 -0.13
C LYS A 91 5.41 -11.62 -0.81
N ARG A 92 6.01 -10.43 -0.72
CA ARG A 92 5.40 -9.18 -1.22
C ARG A 92 5.26 -9.16 -2.73
N GLU A 93 6.27 -9.60 -3.46
CA GLU A 93 6.25 -9.58 -4.93
C GLU A 93 5.13 -10.46 -5.49
N ALA A 94 4.95 -11.66 -4.92
CA ALA A 94 3.86 -12.55 -5.30
C ALA A 94 2.48 -11.93 -5.01
N LEU A 95 2.32 -11.27 -3.86
CA LEU A 95 1.09 -10.54 -3.53
C LEU A 95 0.87 -9.34 -4.46
N GLN A 96 1.91 -8.55 -4.73
CA GLN A 96 1.85 -7.40 -5.63
C GLN A 96 1.42 -7.84 -7.02
N LYS A 97 1.94 -8.96 -7.52
CA LYS A 97 1.54 -9.55 -8.79
C LYS A 97 0.04 -9.89 -8.82
N LEU A 98 -0.49 -10.56 -7.80
CA LEU A 98 -1.92 -10.86 -7.71
C LEU A 98 -2.80 -9.60 -7.66
N CYS A 99 -2.34 -8.57 -6.95
CA CYS A 99 -2.99 -7.26 -6.93
C CYS A 99 -2.98 -6.59 -8.32
N GLN A 100 -1.85 -6.65 -9.04
CA GLN A 100 -1.75 -6.11 -10.39
C GLN A 100 -2.66 -6.86 -11.35
N GLU A 101 -2.66 -8.20 -11.31
CA GLU A 101 -3.54 -9.04 -12.12
C GLU A 101 -5.02 -8.73 -11.87
N ARG A 102 -5.40 -8.44 -10.61
CA ARG A 102 -6.76 -8.00 -10.26
C ARG A 102 -7.13 -6.68 -10.92
N THR A 103 -6.24 -5.69 -10.89
CA THR A 103 -6.43 -4.39 -11.55
C THR A 103 -6.53 -4.56 -13.07
N ASP A 104 -5.65 -5.38 -13.67
CA ASP A 104 -5.63 -5.64 -15.11
C ASP A 104 -6.89 -6.37 -15.58
N ARG A 105 -7.38 -7.35 -14.81
CA ARG A 105 -8.67 -8.01 -15.08
C ARG A 105 -9.80 -6.99 -15.06
N GLN A 106 -9.80 -6.07 -14.10
CA GLN A 106 -10.82 -5.02 -14.06
C GLN A 106 -10.72 -4.10 -15.28
N LEU A 107 -9.52 -3.67 -15.67
CA LEU A 107 -9.34 -2.82 -16.83
C LEU A 107 -9.92 -3.48 -18.09
N LYS A 108 -9.59 -4.75 -18.32
CA LYS A 108 -10.13 -5.54 -19.45
C LYS A 108 -11.66 -5.61 -19.44
N SER A 109 -12.29 -5.73 -18.28
CA SER A 109 -13.75 -5.80 -18.17
C SER A 109 -14.46 -4.47 -18.48
N PHE A 110 -13.81 -3.33 -18.28
CA PHE A 110 -14.39 -2.01 -18.51
C PHE A 110 -13.93 -1.37 -19.84
N GLN A 111 -12.84 -1.86 -20.42
CA GLN A 111 -12.26 -1.35 -21.66
C GLN A 111 -13.26 -1.42 -22.81
N GLY A 112 -13.44 -0.31 -23.53
CA GLY A 112 -14.32 -0.21 -24.69
C GLY A 112 -15.81 0.02 -24.39
N TYR A 113 -16.27 -0.18 -23.15
CA TYR A 113 -17.66 0.03 -22.74
C TYR A 113 -17.83 1.18 -21.73
N ALA A 114 -16.83 1.37 -20.86
CA ALA A 114 -16.90 2.34 -19.76
C ALA A 114 -15.60 3.20 -19.71
N PRO A 115 -15.52 4.26 -20.54
CA PRO A 115 -14.29 5.05 -20.70
C PRO A 115 -13.83 5.72 -19.40
N ARG A 116 -14.76 6.22 -18.58
CA ARG A 116 -14.43 6.89 -17.31
C ARG A 116 -13.74 5.93 -16.33
N GLN A 117 -14.30 4.73 -16.16
CA GLN A 117 -13.77 3.69 -15.29
C GLN A 117 -12.43 3.16 -15.82
N SER A 118 -12.32 2.95 -17.14
CA SER A 118 -11.07 2.54 -17.79
C SER A 118 -9.95 3.55 -17.54
N ALA A 119 -10.22 4.84 -17.74
CA ALA A 119 -9.24 5.90 -17.51
C ALA A 119 -8.80 6.00 -16.03
N LEU A 120 -9.66 5.61 -15.09
CA LEU A 120 -9.30 5.55 -13.67
C LEU A 120 -8.44 4.31 -13.36
N LEU A 121 -8.73 3.17 -14.00
CA LEU A 121 -7.98 1.93 -13.86
C LEU A 121 -6.60 1.98 -14.51
N GLU A 122 -6.44 2.66 -15.64
CA GLU A 122 -5.14 2.92 -16.27
C GLU A 122 -4.21 3.73 -15.36
N LYS A 123 -4.78 4.54 -14.48
CA LYS A 123 -4.06 5.33 -13.47
C LYS A 123 -3.91 4.59 -12.15
N ALA A 124 -4.43 3.38 -12.00
CA ALA A 124 -4.33 2.63 -10.77
C ALA A 124 -2.86 2.44 -10.36
N ALA A 125 -2.60 2.45 -9.06
CA ALA A 125 -1.27 2.14 -8.54
C ALA A 125 -1.32 0.90 -7.67
N VAL A 126 -0.47 -0.06 -8.01
CA VAL A 126 -0.16 -1.21 -7.18
C VAL A 126 1.32 -1.12 -6.81
N TYR A 127 1.62 -0.94 -5.53
CA TYR A 127 3.00 -0.77 -5.08
C TYR A 127 3.24 -1.38 -3.71
N GLU A 128 4.51 -1.65 -3.44
CA GLU A 128 4.98 -2.10 -2.14
C GLU A 128 5.53 -0.95 -1.30
N ASP A 129 5.36 -1.03 0.01
CA ASP A 129 6.01 -0.14 0.96
C ASP A 129 6.32 -0.90 2.26
N GLY A 130 7.60 -1.16 2.55
CA GLY A 130 7.98 -1.99 3.69
C GLY A 130 7.35 -3.38 3.65
N ARG A 131 6.48 -3.69 4.62
CA ARG A 131 5.70 -4.95 4.69
C ARG A 131 4.31 -4.85 4.05
N TYR A 132 3.99 -3.72 3.41
CA TYR A 132 2.68 -3.45 2.89
C TYR A 132 2.65 -3.58 1.37
N VAL A 133 1.53 -4.07 0.84
CA VAL A 133 1.16 -3.97 -0.58
C VAL A 133 -0.12 -3.16 -0.66
N VAL A 134 -0.12 -2.15 -1.52
CA VAL A 134 -1.21 -1.17 -1.62
C VAL A 134 -1.76 -1.16 -3.03
N VAL A 135 -3.09 -1.16 -3.14
CA VAL A 135 -3.83 -0.89 -4.38
C VAL A 135 -4.61 0.41 -4.22
N LEU A 136 -4.41 1.36 -5.14
CA LEU A 136 -5.12 2.64 -5.17
C LEU A 136 -5.77 2.86 -6.53
N ILE A 137 -7.09 2.83 -6.55
CA ILE A 137 -7.97 3.18 -7.67
C ILE A 137 -8.90 4.27 -7.15
N HIS A 138 -8.48 5.53 -7.26
CA HIS A 138 -9.24 6.65 -6.72
C HIS A 138 -8.86 7.96 -7.43
N PRO A 139 -9.81 8.89 -7.71
CA PRO A 139 -9.50 10.16 -8.37
C PRO A 139 -8.44 11.00 -7.64
N GLN A 140 -8.37 10.88 -6.31
CA GLN A 140 -7.41 11.59 -5.44
C GLN A 140 -6.19 10.74 -5.05
N GLN A 141 -5.76 9.81 -5.92
CA GLN A 141 -4.66 8.88 -5.68
C GLN A 141 -3.38 9.53 -5.14
N SER A 142 -2.95 10.68 -5.69
CA SER A 142 -1.74 11.36 -5.24
C SER A 142 -1.80 11.78 -3.77
N ARG A 143 -2.96 12.25 -3.30
CA ARG A 143 -3.18 12.62 -1.90
C ARG A 143 -3.19 11.40 -1.00
N LEU A 144 -3.88 10.33 -1.41
CA LEU A 144 -3.91 9.06 -0.69
C LEU A 144 -2.51 8.45 -0.55
N ARG A 145 -1.70 8.48 -1.62
CA ARG A 145 -0.33 7.98 -1.59
C ARG A 145 0.54 8.77 -0.61
N GLN A 146 0.40 10.10 -0.56
CA GLN A 146 1.11 10.94 0.42
C GLN A 146 0.65 10.67 1.85
N LEU A 147 -0.66 10.47 2.06
CA LEU A 147 -1.24 10.14 3.35
C LEU A 147 -0.67 8.81 3.88
N LEU A 148 -0.66 7.78 3.04
CA LEU A 148 -0.12 6.46 3.38
C LEU A 148 1.39 6.51 3.64
N LYS A 149 2.16 7.21 2.79
CA LYS A 149 3.61 7.42 3.02
C LYS A 149 3.96 8.18 4.30
N LYS A 150 3.03 8.95 4.87
CA LYS A 150 3.23 9.63 6.17
C LYS A 150 2.84 8.75 7.34
N ALA A 151 2.04 7.71 7.11
CA ALA A 151 1.53 6.85 8.16
C ALA A 151 2.61 5.92 8.71
N TRP A 152 3.58 5.52 7.87
CA TRP A 152 4.72 4.65 8.23
C TRP A 152 6.06 5.33 7.91
#